data_AF-A0A8K0K812-F1
#
_entry.id   AF-A0A8K0K812-F1
#
_cell.length_a   1.000
_cell.length_b   1.000
_cell.length_c   1.000
_cell.angle_alpha   90.00
_cell.angle_beta   90.00
_cell.angle_gamma   90.00
#
_symmetry.space_group_name_H-M   'P 1'
#
loop_
_entity.id
_entity.type
_entity.pdbx_description
1 polymer ?
#
loop_
_entity_poly.entity_id
_entity_poly.type
_entity_poly.pdbx_seq_one_letter_code
_entity_poly.pdbx_strand_id
1 'polypeptide(L)'
;MEENQVSAPDSCSDETVSSTIHKDLCNFNGFQTTRVLSENTQAKTITVLGNFTDKDGHAIVLLQKKCFVVDQLPTLLTGSTSLKKEFDNDIYGGYECLPPPELNGISTTIIHPATEKHIKKYEAKPSHAIDETPELYSSVTLPHLKEEQFNLQWVYNIIDGTAEQERVVYRSPSQEDKDGFLLVPDLKWDGVTLENLHLLALPFARGILSLRDLRSNHVSLLKNIYYRGKEVIEEKYGLPGSRLRIFFHYQPSFFHLHVHFTCISHEAFGINAGKAHLLSSVISNIEVYPNYYKDITLPFFLKESDNLFLKFEKNGKCKNYINDISLLVHDTPK
;
A
#
# COMPACT_ATOMS: atom_id res chain seq x y z
N MET A 1 -49.38 15.25 -58.73
CA MET A 1 -49.95 13.91 -58.95
C MET A 1 -48.81 12.93 -58.75
N GLU A 2 -48.90 12.17 -57.65
CA GLU A 2 -48.11 10.99 -57.22
C GLU A 2 -46.57 11.17 -57.23
N GLU A 3 -45.89 11.54 -56.15
CA GLU A 3 -45.68 10.85 -54.85
C GLU A 3 -45.38 9.35 -54.97
N ASN A 4 -44.08 9.02 -55.03
CA ASN A 4 -43.55 7.68 -54.78
C ASN A 4 -42.76 7.69 -53.47
N GLN A 5 -43.38 7.11 -52.43
CA GLN A 5 -42.75 6.81 -51.14
C GLN A 5 -41.76 5.67 -51.31
N VAL A 6 -40.49 5.90 -50.94
CA VAL A 6 -39.51 4.84 -50.72
C VAL A 6 -39.34 4.70 -49.21
N SER A 7 -39.89 3.62 -48.68
CA SER A 7 -39.80 3.18 -47.29
C SER A 7 -38.37 2.78 -46.93
N ALA A 8 -37.85 3.37 -45.85
CA ALA A 8 -36.57 3.02 -45.25
C ALA A 8 -36.61 1.61 -44.62
N PRO A 9 -35.50 0.84 -44.63
CA PRO A 9 -35.41 -0.36 -43.82
C PRO A 9 -35.13 0.01 -42.36
N ASP A 10 -35.99 -0.51 -41.48
CA ASP A 10 -35.97 -0.36 -40.03
C ASP A 10 -34.57 -0.54 -39.42
N SER A 11 -34.16 0.49 -38.69
CA SER A 11 -33.09 0.41 -37.69
C SER A 11 -33.51 -0.57 -36.60
N CYS A 12 -32.94 -1.77 -36.61
CA CYS A 12 -33.03 -2.69 -35.48
C CYS A 12 -32.22 -2.08 -34.32
N SER A 13 -32.92 -1.39 -33.44
CA SER A 13 -32.41 -0.85 -32.19
C SER A 13 -32.22 -1.99 -31.19
N ASP A 14 -31.07 -2.64 -31.21
CA ASP A 14 -30.59 -3.42 -30.06
C ASP A 14 -29.94 -2.47 -29.05
N GLU A 15 -30.76 -1.63 -28.43
CA GLU A 15 -30.45 -1.13 -27.09
C GLU A 15 -30.83 -2.21 -26.09
N THR A 16 -29.94 -3.18 -25.86
CA THR A 16 -29.96 -3.92 -24.60
C THR A 16 -29.60 -2.94 -23.49
N VAL A 17 -30.61 -2.20 -23.01
CA VAL A 17 -30.53 -1.46 -21.76
C VAL A 17 -30.31 -2.51 -20.68
N SER A 18 -29.04 -2.79 -20.37
CA SER A 18 -28.65 -3.60 -19.21
C SER A 18 -29.17 -2.88 -17.97
N SER A 19 -30.41 -3.17 -17.58
CA SER A 19 -31.07 -2.52 -16.45
C SER A 19 -30.28 -2.84 -15.20
N THR A 20 -29.71 -1.81 -14.58
CA THR A 20 -28.96 -1.97 -13.33
C THR A 20 -29.92 -2.43 -12.23
N ILE A 21 -29.46 -3.27 -11.30
CA ILE A 21 -30.30 -3.75 -10.18
C ILE A 21 -30.76 -2.62 -9.23
N HIS A 22 -30.10 -1.46 -9.27
CA HIS A 22 -30.20 -0.44 -8.23
C HIS A 22 -31.57 0.24 -8.11
N LYS A 23 -32.43 0.17 -9.13
CA LYS A 23 -33.76 0.76 -9.08
C LYS A 23 -34.69 0.04 -8.10
N ASP A 24 -34.56 -1.29 -7.97
CA ASP A 24 -35.52 -2.13 -7.25
C ASP A 24 -34.88 -2.85 -6.04
N LEU A 25 -33.58 -2.66 -5.81
CA LEU A 25 -32.84 -3.41 -4.80
C LEU A 25 -33.16 -2.91 -3.38
N CYS A 26 -33.88 -3.73 -2.61
CA CYS A 26 -34.19 -3.48 -1.20
C CYS A 26 -33.66 -4.55 -0.23
N ASN A 27 -33.20 -5.69 -0.75
CA ASN A 27 -32.60 -6.79 0.01
C ASN A 27 -31.77 -7.69 -0.92
N PHE A 28 -31.12 -8.72 -0.37
CA PHE A 28 -30.30 -9.68 -1.14
C PHE A 28 -31.09 -10.92 -1.61
N ASN A 29 -32.42 -10.87 -1.65
CA ASN A 29 -33.20 -11.99 -2.16
C ASN A 29 -32.77 -12.30 -3.60
N GLY A 30 -32.58 -13.58 -3.91
CA GLY A 30 -32.06 -14.02 -5.19
C GLY A 30 -30.56 -13.80 -5.43
N PHE A 31 -29.80 -13.19 -4.52
CA PHE A 31 -28.35 -13.10 -4.66
C PHE A 31 -27.69 -14.44 -4.36
N GLN A 32 -26.95 -14.98 -5.34
CA GLN A 32 -26.19 -16.20 -5.23
C GLN A 32 -24.70 -15.88 -5.23
N THR A 33 -24.02 -16.21 -4.14
CA THR A 33 -22.57 -16.03 -4.04
C THR A 33 -21.87 -17.10 -4.87
N THR A 34 -20.99 -16.67 -5.76
CA THR A 34 -20.16 -17.55 -6.58
C THR A 34 -18.79 -17.76 -5.94
N ARG A 35 -18.14 -16.68 -5.46
CA ARG A 35 -16.77 -16.73 -4.94
C ARG A 35 -16.45 -15.51 -4.08
N VAL A 36 -15.60 -15.69 -3.06
CA VAL A 36 -14.97 -14.57 -2.34
C VAL A 36 -13.81 -14.04 -3.18
N LEU A 37 -13.84 -12.76 -3.55
CA LEU A 37 -12.76 -12.12 -4.29
C LEU A 37 -11.64 -11.68 -3.37
N SER A 38 -11.95 -11.06 -2.23
CA SER A 38 -10.96 -10.62 -1.25
C SER A 38 -11.55 -10.52 0.15
N GLU A 39 -10.70 -10.68 1.16
CA GLU A 39 -11.03 -10.49 2.58
C GLU A 39 -9.88 -9.71 3.25
N ASN A 40 -10.23 -8.76 4.12
CA ASN A 40 -9.28 -8.10 4.99
C ASN A 40 -9.84 -8.09 6.41
N THR A 41 -9.31 -8.98 7.25
CA THR A 41 -9.76 -9.17 8.64
C THR A 41 -9.43 -7.97 9.53
N GLN A 42 -8.32 -7.27 9.27
CA GLN A 42 -7.93 -6.06 10.01
C GLN A 42 -8.88 -4.90 9.71
N ALA A 43 -9.17 -4.65 8.43
CA ALA A 43 -10.12 -3.62 8.00
C ALA A 43 -11.58 -4.05 8.17
N LYS A 44 -11.82 -5.33 8.51
CA LYS A 44 -13.14 -5.95 8.65
C LYS A 44 -13.98 -5.81 7.38
N THR A 45 -13.36 -6.11 6.23
CA THR A 45 -13.98 -6.02 4.91
C THR A 45 -13.96 -7.37 4.18
N ILE A 46 -14.96 -7.60 3.34
CA ILE A 46 -15.02 -8.73 2.40
C ILE A 46 -15.62 -8.27 1.08
N THR A 47 -15.09 -8.77 -0.02
CA THR A 47 -15.63 -8.56 -1.37
C THR A 47 -16.00 -9.90 -1.99
N VAL A 48 -17.23 -10.02 -2.47
CA VAL A 48 -17.76 -11.27 -3.04
C VAL A 48 -18.28 -11.04 -4.45
N LEU A 49 -18.07 -12.05 -5.30
CA LEU A 49 -18.66 -12.16 -6.63
C LEU A 49 -19.89 -13.06 -6.54
N GLY A 50 -20.98 -12.64 -7.19
CA GLY A 50 -22.20 -13.41 -7.28
C GLY A 50 -23.06 -12.96 -8.46
N ASN A 51 -24.30 -13.45 -8.52
CA ASN A 51 -25.31 -13.06 -9.49
C ASN A 51 -26.67 -12.94 -8.79
N PHE A 52 -27.57 -12.11 -9.32
CA PHE A 52 -28.98 -12.10 -8.90
C PHE A 52 -29.76 -13.04 -9.82
N THR A 53 -30.64 -13.87 -9.28
CA THR A 53 -31.40 -14.86 -10.07
C THR A 53 -32.33 -14.25 -11.11
N ASP A 54 -32.76 -13.01 -10.91
CA ASP A 54 -33.74 -12.29 -11.72
C ASP A 54 -33.10 -11.21 -12.62
N LYS A 55 -31.77 -11.10 -12.65
CA LYS A 55 -31.03 -10.07 -13.40
C LYS A 55 -29.82 -10.67 -14.08
N ASP A 56 -29.59 -10.26 -15.33
CA ASP A 56 -28.41 -10.70 -16.06
C ASP A 56 -27.12 -10.00 -15.60
N GLY A 57 -26.01 -10.72 -15.72
CA GLY A 57 -24.67 -10.22 -15.45
C GLY A 57 -24.19 -10.38 -14.01
N HIS A 58 -22.87 -10.35 -13.86
CA HIS A 58 -22.22 -10.49 -12.56
C HIS A 58 -22.51 -9.32 -11.63
N ALA A 59 -22.48 -9.58 -10.33
CA ALA A 59 -22.54 -8.57 -9.29
C ALA A 59 -21.37 -8.75 -8.32
N ILE A 60 -20.72 -7.64 -7.96
CA ILE A 60 -19.73 -7.62 -6.87
C ILE A 60 -20.34 -6.90 -5.68
N VAL A 61 -20.27 -7.51 -4.50
CA VAL A 61 -20.75 -6.94 -3.24
C VAL A 61 -19.56 -6.76 -2.30
N LEU A 62 -19.34 -5.53 -1.86
CA LEU A 62 -18.32 -5.17 -0.87
C LEU A 62 -19.04 -4.88 0.44
N LEU A 63 -18.60 -5.55 1.50
CA LEU A 63 -19.13 -5.39 2.85
C LEU A 63 -18.01 -4.92 3.78
N GLN A 64 -18.29 -3.90 4.58
CA GLN A 64 -17.35 -3.35 5.56
C GLN A 64 -18.06 -3.04 6.88
N LYS A 65 -17.50 -3.52 8.00
CA LYS A 65 -17.98 -3.11 9.33
C LYS A 65 -17.75 -1.61 9.52
N LYS A 66 -18.76 -0.90 10.02
CA LYS A 66 -18.64 0.52 10.35
C LYS A 66 -17.75 0.72 11.57
N CYS A 67 -17.07 1.87 11.62
CA CYS A 67 -16.33 2.30 12.81
C CYS A 67 -17.30 2.63 13.95
N PHE A 68 -16.82 2.52 15.19
CA PHE A 68 -17.55 3.05 16.33
C PHE A 68 -17.70 4.56 16.25
N VAL A 69 -18.87 5.07 16.61
CA VAL A 69 -19.13 6.49 16.76
C VAL A 69 -19.21 6.79 18.25
N VAL A 70 -18.32 7.67 18.74
CA VAL A 70 -18.18 7.96 20.18
C VAL A 70 -19.52 8.38 20.80
N ASP A 71 -20.29 9.20 20.10
CA ASP A 71 -21.59 9.69 20.57
C ASP A 71 -22.68 8.60 20.68
N GLN A 72 -22.46 7.42 20.08
CA GLN A 72 -23.38 6.28 20.16
C GLN A 72 -23.06 5.34 21.32
N LEU A 73 -21.92 5.51 22.00
CA LEU A 73 -21.53 4.67 23.14
C LEU A 73 -22.58 4.66 24.28
N PRO A 74 -23.24 5.78 24.62
CA PRO A 74 -24.30 5.77 25.64
C PRO A 74 -25.52 4.93 25.27
N THR A 75 -25.76 4.66 23.99
CA THR A 75 -26.84 3.77 23.51
C THR A 75 -26.33 2.33 23.41
N LEU A 76 -25.08 2.16 22.99
CA LEU A 76 -24.43 0.87 22.85
C LEU A 76 -24.20 0.17 24.20
N LEU A 77 -23.78 0.91 25.23
CA LEU A 77 -23.41 0.35 26.54
C LEU A 77 -24.60 0.42 27.52
N THR A 78 -25.72 -0.17 27.11
CA THR A 78 -26.96 -0.20 27.89
C THR A 78 -27.48 -1.62 28.05
N GLY A 79 -28.55 -1.79 28.82
CA GLY A 79 -29.21 -3.09 28.98
C GLY A 79 -29.86 -3.66 27.72
N SER A 80 -29.94 -2.90 26.61
CA SER A 80 -30.43 -3.42 25.32
C SER A 80 -29.35 -4.18 24.52
N THR A 81 -28.08 -4.07 24.91
CA THR A 81 -26.97 -4.80 24.29
C THR A 81 -26.74 -6.12 24.99
N SER A 82 -26.74 -7.21 24.23
CA SER A 82 -26.51 -8.55 24.76
C SER A 82 -25.03 -8.89 24.74
N LEU A 83 -24.53 -9.47 25.83
CA LEU A 83 -23.17 -9.99 25.94
C LEU A 83 -23.20 -11.50 26.14
N LYS A 84 -22.40 -12.21 25.35
CA LYS A 84 -22.17 -13.64 25.52
C LYS A 84 -20.73 -13.84 25.96
N LYS A 85 -20.54 -14.33 27.19
CA LYS A 85 -19.21 -14.57 27.77
C LYS A 85 -18.48 -15.66 27.00
N GLU A 86 -17.23 -15.38 26.63
CA GLU A 86 -16.30 -16.33 26.00
C GLU A 86 -15.27 -16.84 27.00
N PHE A 87 -14.68 -15.95 27.80
CA PHE A 87 -13.73 -16.31 28.85
C PHE A 87 -13.77 -15.34 30.02
N ASP A 88 -13.21 -15.77 31.15
CA ASP A 88 -13.11 -15.03 32.40
C ASP A 88 -11.81 -15.45 33.10
N ASN A 89 -10.95 -14.48 33.40
CA ASN A 89 -9.69 -14.68 34.09
C ASN A 89 -9.33 -13.44 34.93
N ASP A 90 -9.56 -13.55 36.24
CA ASP A 90 -9.37 -12.48 37.22
C ASP A 90 -10.13 -11.19 36.82
N ILE A 91 -9.42 -10.12 36.45
CA ILE A 91 -10.02 -8.85 36.01
C ILE A 91 -10.30 -8.79 34.51
N TYR A 92 -9.94 -9.84 33.74
CA TYR A 92 -10.09 -9.88 32.28
C TYR A 92 -11.23 -10.81 31.88
N GLY A 93 -12.20 -10.28 31.12
CA GLY A 93 -13.27 -11.07 30.52
C GLY A 93 -13.38 -10.82 29.02
N GLY A 94 -13.58 -11.89 28.25
CA GLY A 94 -13.90 -11.83 26.83
C GLY A 94 -15.40 -12.02 26.60
N TYR A 95 -16.00 -11.18 25.77
CA TYR A 95 -17.42 -11.24 25.46
C TYR A 95 -17.67 -10.98 23.97
N GLU A 96 -18.53 -11.79 23.37
CA GLU A 96 -19.18 -11.46 22.11
C GLU A 96 -20.31 -10.46 22.38
N CYS A 97 -20.19 -9.26 21.79
CA CYS A 97 -21.15 -8.16 21.98
C CYS A 97 -22.13 -8.11 20.81
N LEU A 98 -23.42 -8.18 21.12
CA LEU A 98 -24.53 -8.16 20.17
C LEU A 98 -25.37 -6.90 20.41
N PRO A 99 -25.07 -5.79 19.72
CA PRO A 99 -25.78 -4.55 19.95
C PRO A 99 -27.12 -4.50 19.18
N PRO A 100 -27.97 -3.50 19.48
CA PRO A 100 -29.22 -3.29 18.75
C PRO A 100 -29.01 -3.18 17.21
N PRO A 101 -29.97 -3.65 16.39
CA PRO A 101 -29.85 -3.68 14.93
C PRO A 101 -29.47 -2.32 14.30
N GLU A 102 -29.97 -1.22 14.85
CA GLU A 102 -29.71 0.14 14.40
C GLU A 102 -28.23 0.57 14.52
N LEU A 103 -27.48 -0.04 15.44
CA LEU A 103 -26.04 0.19 15.63
C LEU A 103 -25.16 -0.80 14.85
N ASN A 104 -25.77 -1.83 14.25
CA ASN A 104 -25.08 -2.96 13.61
C ASN A 104 -25.00 -2.85 12.08
N GLY A 105 -25.25 -1.67 11.52
CA GLY A 105 -25.21 -1.45 10.07
C GLY A 105 -23.86 -1.80 9.44
N ILE A 106 -23.89 -2.49 8.31
CA ILE A 106 -22.71 -2.81 7.48
C ILE A 106 -22.69 -1.84 6.31
N SER A 107 -21.53 -1.24 6.03
CA SER A 107 -21.34 -0.46 4.80
C SER A 107 -21.30 -1.43 3.62
N THR A 108 -22.20 -1.23 2.66
CA THR A 108 -22.41 -2.13 1.52
C THR A 108 -22.28 -1.36 0.22
N THR A 109 -21.39 -1.80 -0.66
CA THR A 109 -21.27 -1.28 -2.05
C THR A 109 -21.55 -2.41 -3.02
N ILE A 110 -22.36 -2.16 -4.04
CA ILE A 110 -22.72 -3.18 -5.03
C ILE A 110 -22.40 -2.65 -6.43
N ILE A 111 -21.75 -3.48 -7.24
CA ILE A 111 -21.40 -3.17 -8.63
C ILE A 111 -22.15 -4.16 -9.52
N HIS A 112 -23.08 -3.67 -10.33
CA HIS A 112 -23.82 -4.48 -11.29
C HIS A 112 -24.22 -3.65 -12.53
N PRO A 113 -24.04 -4.20 -13.75
CA PRO A 113 -23.30 -5.43 -14.04
C PRO A 113 -21.78 -5.24 -13.83
N ALA A 114 -21.14 -6.23 -13.21
CA ALA A 114 -19.71 -6.27 -13.01
C ALA A 114 -19.00 -6.85 -14.24
N THR A 115 -17.97 -6.16 -14.72
CA THR A 115 -17.14 -6.63 -15.83
C THR A 115 -15.97 -7.46 -15.31
N GLU A 116 -15.30 -8.20 -16.19
CA GLU A 116 -14.03 -8.88 -15.86
C GLU A 116 -12.96 -7.93 -15.30
N LYS A 117 -12.95 -6.66 -15.73
CA LYS A 117 -12.05 -5.64 -15.18
C LYS A 117 -12.38 -5.31 -13.72
N HIS A 118 -13.67 -5.29 -13.35
CA HIS A 118 -14.09 -5.13 -11.96
C HIS A 118 -13.68 -6.35 -11.13
N ILE A 119 -13.91 -7.56 -11.63
CA ILE A 119 -13.57 -8.80 -10.92
C ILE A 119 -12.06 -8.85 -10.62
N LYS A 120 -11.22 -8.67 -11.65
CA LYS A 120 -9.75 -8.66 -11.50
C LYS A 120 -9.23 -7.57 -10.57
N LYS A 121 -9.95 -6.44 -10.45
CA LYS A 121 -9.58 -5.34 -9.54
C LYS A 121 -9.77 -5.72 -8.07
N TYR A 122 -10.84 -6.45 -7.76
CA TYR A 122 -11.19 -6.80 -6.37
C TYR A 122 -10.72 -8.18 -5.92
N GLU A 123 -10.22 -9.00 -6.86
CA GLU A 123 -9.60 -10.29 -6.58
C GLU A 123 -8.28 -10.09 -5.83
N ALA A 124 -8.21 -10.62 -4.61
CA ALA A 124 -6.98 -10.69 -3.83
C ALA A 124 -6.01 -11.64 -4.51
N LYS A 125 -4.78 -11.18 -4.66
CA LYS A 125 -3.68 -12.00 -5.15
C LYS A 125 -2.77 -12.36 -3.98
N PRO A 126 -2.35 -13.62 -3.85
CA PRO A 126 -1.43 -14.03 -2.81
C PRO A 126 -0.16 -13.17 -2.81
N SER A 127 0.37 -12.95 -1.61
CA SER A 127 1.67 -12.34 -1.40
C SER A 127 2.66 -13.40 -0.94
N HIS A 128 3.88 -13.32 -1.42
CA HIS A 128 4.97 -14.25 -1.12
C HIS A 128 6.14 -13.50 -0.52
N ALA A 129 6.77 -14.07 0.50
CA ALA A 129 8.01 -13.57 1.06
C ALA A 129 9.18 -13.96 0.15
N ILE A 130 10.09 -13.03 -0.08
CA ILE A 130 11.31 -13.21 -0.87
C ILE A 130 12.48 -12.82 0.00
N ASP A 131 13.38 -13.76 0.23
CA ASP A 131 14.68 -13.51 0.86
C ASP A 131 15.73 -13.29 -0.23
N GLU A 132 15.83 -12.04 -0.69
CA GLU A 132 16.72 -11.71 -1.79
C GLU A 132 18.16 -11.61 -1.32
N THR A 133 18.99 -12.57 -1.73
CA THR A 133 20.45 -12.54 -1.55
C THR A 133 21.09 -11.54 -2.53
N PRO A 134 22.36 -11.14 -2.33
CA PRO A 134 23.09 -10.30 -3.30
C PRO A 134 23.12 -10.90 -4.71
N GLU A 135 23.19 -12.22 -4.84
CA GLU A 135 23.17 -12.94 -6.10
C GLU A 135 21.80 -12.83 -6.79
N LEU A 136 20.72 -12.95 -6.02
CA LEU A 136 19.35 -12.78 -6.53
C LEU A 136 19.09 -11.34 -6.97
N TYR A 137 19.57 -10.36 -6.20
CA TYR A 137 19.51 -8.96 -6.63
C TYR A 137 20.22 -8.77 -7.97
N SER A 138 21.43 -9.30 -8.10
CA SER A 138 22.26 -9.11 -9.30
C SER A 138 21.73 -9.84 -10.53
N SER A 139 21.13 -11.02 -10.34
CA SER A 139 20.70 -11.90 -11.43
C SER A 139 19.22 -11.78 -11.81
N VAL A 140 18.36 -11.30 -10.91
CA VAL A 140 16.91 -11.22 -11.12
C VAL A 140 16.41 -9.77 -11.02
N THR A 141 16.59 -9.14 -9.86
CA THR A 141 16.00 -7.83 -9.57
C THR A 141 16.63 -6.73 -10.41
N LEU A 142 17.94 -6.53 -10.34
CA LEU A 142 18.62 -5.46 -11.06
C LEU A 142 18.42 -5.53 -12.59
N PRO A 143 18.46 -6.71 -13.25
CA PRO A 143 18.05 -6.84 -14.64
C PRO A 143 16.61 -6.39 -14.90
N HIS A 144 15.65 -6.80 -14.06
CA HIS A 144 14.27 -6.36 -14.16
C HIS A 144 14.13 -4.83 -14.03
N LEU A 145 14.84 -4.21 -13.08
CA LEU A 145 14.83 -2.75 -12.92
C LEU A 145 15.33 -2.02 -14.16
N LYS A 146 16.36 -2.57 -14.82
CA LYS A 146 16.91 -2.02 -16.07
C LYS A 146 15.95 -2.18 -17.26
N GLU A 147 15.19 -3.28 -17.29
CA GLU A 147 14.18 -3.53 -18.32
C GLU A 147 12.94 -2.63 -18.17
N GLU A 148 12.43 -2.43 -16.95
CA GLU A 148 11.20 -1.64 -16.70
C GLU A 148 11.38 -0.15 -16.99
N GLN A 149 12.62 0.38 -16.98
CA GLN A 149 12.94 1.79 -17.26
C GLN A 149 11.96 2.79 -16.64
N PHE A 150 11.76 2.71 -15.32
CA PHE A 150 10.82 3.57 -14.60
C PHE A 150 10.97 5.05 -14.99
N ASN A 151 9.86 5.71 -15.35
CA ASN A 151 9.86 7.13 -15.68
C ASN A 151 10.07 7.97 -14.40
N LEU A 152 11.31 8.40 -14.19
CA LEU A 152 11.72 9.26 -13.08
C LEU A 152 11.65 10.76 -13.41
N GLN A 153 11.14 11.14 -14.58
CA GLN A 153 11.16 12.54 -15.02
C GLN A 153 10.41 13.46 -14.05
N TRP A 154 9.32 12.98 -13.44
CA TRP A 154 8.60 13.75 -12.43
C TRP A 154 9.48 14.05 -11.20
N VAL A 155 10.30 13.09 -10.75
CA VAL A 155 11.26 13.29 -9.65
C VAL A 155 12.29 14.33 -10.05
N TYR A 156 12.85 14.20 -11.25
CA TYR A 156 13.87 15.11 -11.75
C TYR A 156 13.32 16.52 -11.97
N ASN A 157 12.07 16.68 -12.37
CA ASN A 157 11.45 18.00 -12.49
C ASN A 157 11.40 18.73 -11.13
N ILE A 158 11.12 18.01 -10.05
CA ILE A 158 11.13 18.59 -8.69
C ILE A 158 12.57 18.92 -8.27
N ILE A 159 13.50 17.98 -8.49
CA ILE A 159 14.92 18.13 -8.15
C ILE A 159 15.53 19.33 -8.87
N ASP A 160 15.29 19.45 -10.18
CA ASP A 160 15.88 20.44 -11.07
C ASP A 160 15.17 21.81 -11.03
N GLY A 161 14.08 21.92 -10.28
CA GLY A 161 13.40 23.21 -10.08
C GLY A 161 12.32 23.54 -11.12
N THR A 162 11.92 22.58 -11.97
CA THR A 162 11.01 22.81 -13.11
C THR A 162 9.54 22.50 -12.81
N ALA A 163 9.22 21.82 -11.71
CA ALA A 163 7.85 21.54 -11.27
C ALA A 163 7.71 21.49 -9.74
N GLU A 164 6.50 21.74 -9.22
CA GLU A 164 6.10 21.63 -7.79
C GLU A 164 6.97 22.41 -6.78
N GLN A 165 7.62 23.50 -7.21
CA GLN A 165 8.51 24.26 -6.33
C GLN A 165 7.78 24.96 -5.19
N GLU A 166 6.50 25.29 -5.39
CA GLU A 166 5.61 25.85 -4.37
C GLU A 166 5.30 24.87 -3.24
N ARG A 167 5.44 23.56 -3.48
CA ARG A 167 5.22 22.51 -2.48
C ARG A 167 6.48 22.19 -1.67
N VAL A 168 7.66 22.65 -2.11
CA VAL A 168 8.92 22.32 -1.44
C VAL A 168 8.95 22.87 -0.02
N VAL A 169 9.18 21.98 0.94
CA VAL A 169 9.29 22.31 2.37
C VAL A 169 10.70 22.79 2.70
N TYR A 170 11.70 22.12 2.12
CA TYR A 170 13.11 22.48 2.29
C TYR A 170 13.90 22.08 1.05
N ARG A 171 14.90 22.89 0.72
CA ARG A 171 15.90 22.65 -0.31
C ARG A 171 17.27 22.94 0.28
N SER A 172 18.21 22.00 0.16
CA SER A 172 19.60 22.27 0.53
C SER A 172 20.18 23.40 -0.34
N PRO A 173 21.06 24.28 0.20
CA PRO A 173 21.42 25.53 -0.45
C PRO A 173 22.10 25.40 -1.82
N SER A 174 22.87 24.34 -2.05
CA SER A 174 23.56 24.08 -3.32
C SER A 174 23.12 22.75 -3.91
N GLN A 175 22.75 22.76 -5.20
CA GLN A 175 22.40 21.57 -5.96
C GLN A 175 23.61 20.65 -6.21
N GLU A 176 24.82 21.21 -6.14
CA GLU A 176 26.08 20.48 -6.31
C GLU A 176 26.52 19.78 -5.02
N ASP A 177 25.83 20.03 -3.90
CA ASP A 177 26.10 19.34 -2.65
C ASP A 177 25.71 17.86 -2.76
N LYS A 178 26.72 16.99 -2.72
CA LYS A 178 26.56 15.53 -2.73
C LYS A 178 25.73 15.01 -1.55
N ASP A 179 25.67 15.77 -0.45
CA ASP A 179 24.91 15.47 0.75
C ASP A 179 23.59 16.26 0.81
N GLY A 180 23.25 16.98 -0.26
CA GLY A 180 22.05 17.81 -0.38
C GLY A 180 20.79 17.03 -0.75
N PHE A 181 19.64 17.54 -0.30
CA PHE A 181 18.33 16.94 -0.57
C PHE A 181 17.20 17.98 -0.59
N LEU A 182 16.03 17.54 -1.05
CA LEU A 182 14.75 18.24 -0.97
C LEU A 182 13.82 17.53 0.01
N LEU A 183 13.00 18.29 0.71
CA LEU A 183 11.86 17.76 1.44
C LEU A 183 10.57 18.24 0.79
N VAL A 184 9.70 17.32 0.38
CA VAL A 184 8.43 17.62 -0.29
C VAL A 184 7.27 16.82 0.32
N PRO A 185 6.04 17.34 0.34
CA PRO A 185 4.87 16.57 0.73
C PRO A 185 4.62 15.40 -0.24
N ASP A 186 4.26 14.23 0.32
CA ASP A 186 3.76 13.11 -0.48
C ASP A 186 2.39 13.47 -1.07
N LEU A 187 2.05 12.87 -2.21
CA LEU A 187 0.74 13.09 -2.87
C LEU A 187 -0.43 12.63 -2.00
N LYS A 188 -0.19 11.74 -1.04
CA LYS A 188 -1.22 11.20 -0.13
C LYS A 188 -1.56 12.12 1.04
N TRP A 189 -0.76 13.15 1.29
CA TRP A 189 -1.00 14.07 2.40
C TRP A 189 -1.72 15.34 1.92
N ASP A 190 -2.75 15.73 2.67
CA ASP A 190 -3.56 16.93 2.41
C ASP A 190 -2.83 18.25 2.74
N GLY A 191 -1.71 18.17 3.48
CA GLY A 191 -0.96 19.32 3.95
C GLY A 191 -1.59 20.02 5.17
N VAL A 192 -2.66 19.44 5.74
CA VAL A 192 -3.46 20.04 6.82
C VAL A 192 -3.42 19.18 8.07
N THR A 193 -3.73 17.89 7.94
CA THR A 193 -3.87 16.99 9.09
C THR A 193 -2.51 16.47 9.52
N LEU A 194 -1.95 16.98 10.62
CA LEU A 194 -0.60 16.62 11.08
C LEU A 194 -0.48 15.16 11.52
N GLU A 195 -1.56 14.56 12.01
CA GLU A 195 -1.62 13.13 12.35
C GLU A 195 -1.40 12.25 11.11
N ASN A 196 -1.64 12.79 9.91
CA ASN A 196 -1.42 12.16 8.62
C ASN A 196 -0.20 12.72 7.87
N LEU A 197 0.66 13.50 8.54
CA LEU A 197 1.85 14.09 7.92
C LEU A 197 2.65 12.99 7.22
N HIS A 198 2.93 13.23 5.94
CA HIS A 198 3.75 12.37 5.10
C HIS A 198 4.56 13.24 4.13
N LEU A 199 5.88 13.24 4.32
CA LEU A 199 6.84 13.94 3.46
C LEU A 199 7.84 12.93 2.88
N LEU A 200 8.47 13.30 1.77
CA LEU A 200 9.55 12.58 1.12
C LEU A 200 10.80 13.46 1.10
N ALA A 201 11.93 12.91 1.57
CA ALA A 201 13.24 13.48 1.30
C ALA A 201 13.81 12.87 0.01
N LEU A 202 14.19 13.72 -0.94
CA LEU A 202 14.76 13.37 -2.25
C LEU A 202 16.19 13.92 -2.34
N PRO A 203 17.23 13.07 -2.24
CA PRO A 203 18.61 13.48 -2.50
C PRO A 203 18.79 14.05 -3.91
N PHE A 204 19.68 15.02 -4.06
CA PHE A 204 20.06 15.52 -5.39
C PHE A 204 20.88 14.50 -6.19
N ALA A 205 21.67 13.68 -5.49
CA ALA A 205 22.49 12.64 -6.09
C ALA A 205 21.61 11.66 -6.89
N ARG A 206 21.89 11.56 -8.20
CA ARG A 206 21.24 10.61 -9.10
C ARG A 206 21.99 9.27 -9.12
N GLY A 207 21.30 8.21 -9.49
CA GLY A 207 21.90 6.88 -9.65
C GLY A 207 22.00 6.04 -8.38
N ILE A 208 21.47 6.53 -7.25
CA ILE A 208 21.25 5.72 -6.06
C ILE A 208 19.82 5.18 -6.14
N LEU A 209 19.66 3.91 -6.49
CA LEU A 209 18.36 3.34 -6.86
C LEU A 209 17.55 2.91 -5.63
N SER A 210 18.21 2.33 -4.63
CA SER A 210 17.58 1.78 -3.43
C SER A 210 18.59 1.56 -2.30
N LEU A 211 18.18 0.86 -1.23
CA LEU A 211 19.08 0.40 -0.15
C LEU A 211 20.31 -0.34 -0.69
N ARG A 212 20.18 -1.11 -1.77
CA ARG A 212 21.27 -1.90 -2.36
C ARG A 212 22.47 -1.09 -2.82
N ASP A 213 22.30 0.21 -3.05
CA ASP A 213 23.36 1.12 -3.48
C ASP A 213 24.00 1.89 -2.32
N LEU A 214 23.42 1.82 -1.12
CA LEU A 214 23.95 2.54 0.04
C LEU A 214 25.26 1.92 0.55
N ARG A 215 26.21 2.80 0.87
CA ARG A 215 27.60 2.51 1.24
C ARG A 215 28.08 3.57 2.22
N SER A 216 29.27 3.38 2.80
CA SER A 216 29.87 4.33 3.76
C SER A 216 29.96 5.77 3.25
N ASN A 217 30.22 6.00 1.97
CA ASN A 217 30.28 7.34 1.38
C ASN A 217 28.92 8.08 1.36
N HIS A 218 27.81 7.39 1.61
CA HIS A 218 26.47 7.99 1.68
C HIS A 218 26.06 8.35 3.13
N VAL A 219 26.84 7.98 4.15
CA VAL A 219 26.46 8.20 5.56
C VAL A 219 26.27 9.68 5.89
N SER A 220 27.06 10.58 5.29
CA SER A 220 26.92 12.04 5.44
C SER A 220 25.56 12.53 4.94
N LEU A 221 25.18 12.18 3.71
CA LEU A 221 23.85 12.45 3.14
C LEU A 221 22.73 11.91 4.04
N LEU A 222 22.83 10.66 4.48
CA LEU A 222 21.82 10.01 5.32
C LEU A 222 21.63 10.72 6.67
N LYS A 223 22.73 11.11 7.32
CA LYS A 223 22.69 11.90 8.55
C LYS A 223 22.11 13.29 8.31
N ASN A 224 22.47 13.94 7.20
CA ASN A 224 21.92 15.25 6.85
C ASN A 224 20.39 15.17 6.69
N ILE A 225 19.90 14.20 5.92
CA ILE A 225 18.45 13.95 5.79
C ILE A 225 17.81 13.73 7.16
N TYR A 226 18.41 12.89 8.01
CA TYR A 226 17.86 12.57 9.33
C TYR A 226 17.78 13.78 10.26
N TYR A 227 18.87 14.54 10.41
CA TYR A 227 18.93 15.65 11.37
C TYR A 227 18.23 16.89 10.83
N ARG A 228 18.58 17.35 9.62
CA ARG A 228 18.01 18.56 9.04
C ARG A 228 16.53 18.37 8.68
N GLY A 229 16.14 17.17 8.23
CA GLY A 229 14.74 16.87 7.97
C GLY A 229 13.86 17.02 9.22
N LYS A 230 14.31 16.51 10.38
CA LYS A 230 13.58 16.70 11.65
C LYS A 230 13.47 18.16 12.06
N GLU A 231 14.59 18.89 11.99
CA GLU A 231 14.65 20.30 12.36
C GLU A 231 13.68 21.14 11.53
N VAL A 232 13.72 20.97 10.20
CA VAL A 232 12.81 21.66 9.27
C VAL A 232 11.34 21.33 9.56
N ILE A 233 11.03 20.06 9.85
CA ILE A 233 9.65 19.63 10.14
C ILE A 233 9.16 20.25 11.45
N GLU A 234 10.01 20.31 12.46
CA GLU A 234 9.69 20.92 13.75
C GLU A 234 9.51 22.44 13.61
N GLU A 235 10.41 23.12 12.88
CA GLU A 235 10.30 24.55 12.56
C GLU A 235 9.01 24.90 11.82
N LYS A 236 8.64 24.10 10.80
CA LYS A 236 7.49 24.41 9.93
C LYS A 236 6.15 23.97 10.49
N TYR A 237 6.11 22.83 11.19
CA TYR A 237 4.86 22.18 11.59
C TYR A 237 4.70 22.03 13.11
N GLY A 238 5.71 22.38 13.91
CA GLY A 238 5.69 22.20 15.36
C GLY A 238 5.65 20.73 15.79
N LEU A 239 5.95 19.80 14.88
CA LEU A 239 5.96 18.36 15.16
C LEU A 239 7.38 17.93 15.58
N PRO A 240 7.61 17.54 16.85
CA PRO A 240 8.94 17.19 17.31
C PRO A 240 9.48 15.97 16.58
N GLY A 241 10.79 15.94 16.36
CA GLY A 241 11.45 14.81 15.68
C GLY A 241 11.22 13.44 16.34
N SER A 242 10.91 13.39 17.64
CA SER A 242 10.57 12.16 18.38
C SER A 242 9.20 11.57 18.00
N ARG A 243 8.34 12.35 17.34
CA ARG A 243 7.02 11.91 16.84
C ARG A 243 7.07 11.48 15.37
N LEU A 244 8.26 11.37 14.77
CA LEU A 244 8.46 10.99 13.37
C LEU A 244 8.94 9.55 13.23
N ARG A 245 8.29 8.79 12.36
CA ARG A 245 8.79 7.53 11.79
C ARG A 245 9.49 7.88 10.47
N ILE A 246 10.81 7.65 10.42
CA ILE A 246 11.67 8.03 9.29
C ILE A 246 12.30 6.78 8.69
N PHE A 247 12.01 6.46 7.42
CA PHE A 247 12.30 5.14 6.86
C PHE A 247 12.42 5.12 5.33
N PHE A 248 13.04 4.06 4.81
CA PHE A 248 13.05 3.70 3.39
C PHE A 248 12.02 2.60 3.11
N HIS A 249 11.58 2.52 1.86
CA HIS A 249 10.96 1.30 1.33
C HIS A 249 11.97 0.39 0.64
N TYR A 250 11.81 -0.92 0.81
CA TYR A 250 12.43 -1.96 -0.01
C TYR A 250 11.41 -3.06 -0.36
N GLN A 251 11.08 -3.32 -1.62
CA GLN A 251 11.42 -2.53 -2.81
C GLN A 251 10.75 -1.13 -2.78
N PRO A 252 11.40 -0.09 -3.31
CA PRO A 252 10.80 1.24 -3.41
C PRO A 252 9.74 1.31 -4.52
N SER A 253 8.85 2.30 -4.46
CA SER A 253 7.84 2.52 -5.52
C SER A 253 8.43 3.13 -6.80
N PHE A 254 9.61 3.75 -6.71
CA PHE A 254 10.39 4.29 -7.82
C PHE A 254 11.88 4.27 -7.44
N PHE A 255 12.75 4.07 -8.43
CA PHE A 255 14.18 3.79 -8.22
C PHE A 255 15.05 5.05 -8.30
N HIS A 256 14.67 6.05 -7.50
CA HIS A 256 15.54 7.14 -7.04
C HIS A 256 15.44 7.14 -5.52
N LEU A 257 16.57 7.09 -4.81
CA LEU A 257 16.59 6.99 -3.36
C LEU A 257 15.67 8.05 -2.73
N HIS A 258 14.81 7.64 -1.80
CA HIS A 258 13.95 8.55 -1.08
C HIS A 258 13.69 8.06 0.34
N VAL A 259 13.51 9.00 1.26
CA VAL A 259 13.21 8.71 2.67
C VAL A 259 11.82 9.24 2.99
N HIS A 260 10.99 8.39 3.58
CA HIS A 260 9.69 8.74 4.11
C HIS A 260 9.82 9.36 5.50
N PHE A 261 9.14 10.48 5.73
CA PHE A 261 8.91 11.07 7.04
C PHE A 261 7.41 11.02 7.30
N THR A 262 6.99 10.28 8.32
CA THR A 262 5.57 10.18 8.69
C THR A 262 5.38 10.45 10.17
N CYS A 263 4.23 10.99 10.57
CA CYS A 263 3.86 11.01 11.99
C CYS A 263 3.74 9.56 12.50
N ILE A 264 4.21 9.27 13.72
CA ILE A 264 4.16 7.90 14.29
C ILE A 264 2.72 7.37 14.37
N SER A 265 1.74 8.24 14.66
CA SER A 265 0.33 7.88 14.70
C SER A 265 -0.28 7.60 13.32
N HIS A 266 0.40 8.00 12.24
CA HIS A 266 -0.08 7.73 10.89
C HIS A 266 0.13 6.25 10.55
N GLU A 267 -0.96 5.54 10.27
CA GLU A 267 -0.94 4.17 9.71
C GLU A 267 -0.67 4.22 8.20
N ALA A 268 0.50 4.78 7.83
CA ALA A 268 0.87 4.96 6.43
C ALA A 268 1.04 3.62 5.71
N PHE A 269 0.80 3.61 4.40
CA PHE A 269 1.11 2.43 3.58
C PHE A 269 2.61 2.14 3.56
N GLY A 270 2.97 0.88 3.80
CA GLY A 270 4.36 0.40 3.67
C GLY A 270 5.23 0.53 4.91
N ILE A 271 4.65 0.84 6.07
CA ILE A 271 5.35 0.92 7.37
C ILE A 271 5.69 -0.43 7.99
N ASN A 272 5.22 -1.53 7.40
CA ASN A 272 5.38 -2.88 7.94
C ASN A 272 6.82 -3.38 7.78
N ALA A 273 7.24 -4.28 8.67
CA ALA A 273 8.47 -5.04 8.51
C ALA A 273 8.48 -5.76 7.15
N GLY A 274 9.66 -5.95 6.56
CA GLY A 274 9.82 -6.46 5.18
C GLY A 274 9.43 -5.45 4.09
N LYS A 275 9.17 -4.20 4.46
CA LYS A 275 9.10 -3.07 3.51
C LYS A 275 9.77 -1.83 4.07
N ALA A 276 9.45 -1.42 5.30
CA ALA A 276 10.05 -0.27 5.95
C ALA A 276 11.40 -0.60 6.59
N HIS A 277 12.41 0.23 6.32
CA HIS A 277 13.72 0.19 6.98
C HIS A 277 14.00 1.55 7.63
N LEU A 278 14.05 1.63 8.95
CA LEU A 278 14.28 2.88 9.67
C LEU A 278 15.61 3.51 9.26
N LEU A 279 15.62 4.81 8.95
CA LEU A 279 16.82 5.54 8.52
C LEU A 279 17.93 5.49 9.58
N SER A 280 17.58 5.58 10.86
CA SER A 280 18.54 5.46 11.96
C SER A 280 19.24 4.09 11.98
N SER A 281 18.49 3.00 11.78
CA SER A 281 19.06 1.65 11.67
C SER A 281 19.91 1.50 10.42
N VAL A 282 19.48 2.06 9.29
CA VAL A 282 20.24 2.05 8.03
C VAL A 282 21.60 2.73 8.20
N ILE A 283 21.63 3.90 8.84
CA ILE A 283 22.87 4.62 9.16
C ILE A 283 23.76 3.74 10.04
N SER A 284 23.23 3.22 11.15
CA SER A 284 24.00 2.41 12.10
C SER A 284 24.56 1.14 11.44
N ASN A 285 23.78 0.45 10.61
CA ASN A 285 24.21 -0.73 9.89
C ASN A 285 25.40 -0.46 8.97
N ILE A 286 25.38 0.66 8.24
CA ILE A 286 26.47 1.05 7.32
C ILE A 286 27.72 1.48 8.10
N GLU A 287 27.55 2.15 9.24
CA GLU A 287 28.65 2.54 10.12
C GLU A 287 29.36 1.33 10.73
N VAL A 288 28.62 0.28 11.08
CA VAL A 288 29.17 -1.00 11.55
C VAL A 288 29.83 -1.76 10.40
N TYR A 289 29.18 -1.82 9.24
CA TYR A 289 29.69 -2.52 8.07
C TYR A 289 29.46 -1.72 6.78
N PRO A 290 30.52 -1.13 6.18
CA PRO A 290 30.40 -0.21 5.04
C PRO A 290 29.62 -0.70 3.82
N ASN A 291 29.58 -2.02 3.60
CA ASN A 291 28.88 -2.65 2.47
C ASN A 291 27.61 -3.41 2.90
N TYR A 292 27.08 -3.16 4.11
CA TYR A 292 25.97 -3.92 4.71
C TYR A 292 24.86 -4.27 3.71
N TYR A 293 24.22 -3.26 3.11
CA TYR A 293 23.10 -3.48 2.20
C TYR A 293 23.46 -4.13 0.86
N LYS A 294 24.74 -4.10 0.47
CA LYS A 294 25.22 -4.84 -0.69
C LYS A 294 25.21 -6.35 -0.42
N ASP A 295 25.65 -6.73 0.76
CA ASP A 295 26.12 -8.09 1.04
C ASP A 295 25.12 -8.92 1.87
N ILE A 296 24.14 -8.28 2.51
CA ILE A 296 23.09 -9.00 3.25
C ILE A 296 21.95 -9.50 2.36
N THR A 297 21.20 -10.46 2.89
CA THR A 297 19.88 -10.85 2.37
C THR A 297 18.83 -9.85 2.83
N LEU A 298 18.01 -9.33 1.91
CA LEU A 298 16.93 -8.38 2.21
C LEU A 298 15.57 -9.05 2.00
N PRO A 299 14.80 -9.30 3.08
CA PRO A 299 13.46 -9.83 2.96
C PRO A 299 12.47 -8.76 2.47
N PHE A 300 11.62 -9.12 1.52
CA PHE A 300 10.46 -8.32 1.13
C PHE A 300 9.29 -9.18 0.66
N PHE A 301 8.14 -8.55 0.45
CA PHE A 301 6.92 -9.24 0.01
C PHE A 301 6.49 -8.79 -1.37
N LEU A 302 6.18 -9.74 -2.24
CA LEU A 302 5.62 -9.49 -3.57
C LEU A 302 4.27 -10.15 -3.75
N LYS A 303 3.36 -9.48 -4.45
CA LYS A 303 2.10 -10.06 -4.89
C LYS A 303 2.30 -10.81 -6.20
N GLU A 304 1.48 -11.82 -6.47
CA GLU A 304 1.50 -12.53 -7.77
C GLU A 304 1.18 -11.63 -8.97
N SER A 305 0.57 -10.46 -8.75
CA SER A 305 0.40 -9.43 -9.80
C SER A 305 1.67 -8.66 -10.13
N ASP A 306 2.70 -8.73 -9.29
CA ASP A 306 3.90 -7.92 -9.45
C ASP A 306 4.77 -8.48 -10.58
N ASN A 307 5.24 -7.62 -11.49
CA ASN A 307 6.11 -8.04 -12.59
C ASN A 307 7.41 -8.65 -12.05
N LEU A 308 7.93 -8.14 -10.94
CA LEU A 308 9.13 -8.68 -10.31
C LEU A 308 8.87 -10.10 -9.77
N PHE A 309 7.66 -10.37 -9.25
CA PHE A 309 7.30 -11.71 -8.78
C PHE A 309 7.40 -12.72 -9.91
N LEU A 310 6.88 -12.38 -11.09
CA LEU A 310 6.95 -13.24 -12.28
C LEU A 310 8.41 -13.54 -12.69
N LYS A 311 9.33 -12.59 -12.47
CA LYS A 311 10.78 -12.81 -12.72
C LYS A 311 11.36 -13.80 -11.71
N PHE A 312 11.07 -13.67 -10.43
CA PHE A 312 11.54 -14.63 -9.42
C PHE A 312 10.91 -16.02 -9.62
N GLU A 313 9.63 -16.08 -9.99
CA GLU A 313 8.93 -17.32 -10.29
C GLU A 313 9.57 -18.05 -11.49
N LYS A 314 9.83 -17.33 -12.59
CA LYS A 314 10.49 -17.89 -13.78
C LYS A 314 11.88 -18.44 -13.48
N ASN A 315 12.58 -17.88 -12.50
CA ASN A 315 13.89 -18.35 -12.04
C ASN A 315 13.80 -19.48 -10.99
N GLY A 316 12.61 -19.99 -10.69
CA GLY A 316 12.38 -21.08 -9.74
C GLY A 316 12.59 -20.70 -8.27
N LYS A 317 12.50 -19.40 -7.93
CA LYS A 317 12.85 -18.88 -6.60
C LYS A 317 11.65 -18.55 -5.69
N CYS A 318 10.42 -18.64 -6.20
CA CYS A 318 9.19 -18.38 -5.41
C CYS A 318 8.38 -19.63 -5.05
N LYS A 319 8.50 -20.73 -5.80
CA LYS A 319 7.59 -21.90 -5.65
C LYS A 319 8.09 -23.02 -4.73
N ASN A 320 9.30 -22.92 -4.20
CA ASN A 320 9.93 -23.99 -3.41
C ASN A 320 10.37 -23.54 -2.00
N TYR A 321 9.55 -22.77 -1.28
CA TYR A 321 9.84 -22.44 0.13
C TYR A 321 9.48 -23.57 1.12
N ILE A 322 9.40 -24.81 0.63
CA ILE A 322 9.36 -26.03 1.43
C ILE A 322 10.43 -26.94 0.82
N ASN A 323 11.67 -26.87 1.32
CA ASN A 323 12.59 -28.02 1.47
C ASN A 323 14.03 -27.65 1.88
N ASP A 324 14.49 -26.41 1.77
CA ASP A 324 15.87 -26.07 2.16
C ASP A 324 15.97 -25.35 3.52
N ILE A 325 15.70 -26.12 4.59
CA ILE A 325 16.14 -25.76 5.96
C ILE A 325 17.65 -26.02 6.15
N SER A 326 18.32 -26.60 5.13
CA SER A 326 19.73 -26.97 5.14
C SER A 326 20.71 -25.78 5.20
N LEU A 327 20.26 -24.55 4.92
CA LEU A 327 21.12 -23.36 4.84
C LEU A 327 21.13 -22.48 6.10
N LEU A 328 20.37 -22.80 7.15
CA LEU A 328 20.30 -22.01 8.39
C LEU A 328 21.13 -22.58 9.55
N VAL A 329 21.86 -23.68 9.36
CA VAL A 329 22.76 -24.23 10.37
C VAL A 329 24.18 -23.81 10.05
N HIS A 330 24.60 -22.66 10.57
CA HIS A 330 26.01 -22.36 10.68
C HIS A 330 26.61 -23.17 11.84
N ASP A 331 27.60 -24.01 11.50
CA ASP A 331 28.45 -24.74 12.43
C ASP A 331 28.96 -23.80 13.54
N THR A 332 28.58 -24.11 14.78
CA THR A 332 29.25 -23.59 15.97
C THR A 332 30.40 -24.55 16.31
N PRO A 333 31.66 -24.10 16.31
CA PRO A 333 32.77 -24.96 16.75
C PRO A 333 32.66 -25.21 18.26
N LYS A 334 32.84 -26.47 18.66
CA LYS A 334 33.02 -26.87 20.07
C LYS A 334 34.40 -26.45 20.60
#